data_AF-A0A662HSA1-F1
#
_entry.id   AF-A0A662HSA1-F1
#
_cell.length_a   1.000
_cell.length_b   1.000
_cell.length_c   1.000
_cell.angle_alpha   90.00
_cell.angle_beta   90.00
_cell.angle_gamma   90.00
#
_symmetry.space_group_name_H-M   'P 1'
#
loop_
_entity.id
_entity.type
_entity.pdbx_description
1 polymer ?
#
loop_
_entity_poly.entity_id
_entity_poly.type
_entity_poly.pdbx_seq_one_letter_code
_entity_poly.pdbx_strand_id
1 'polypeptide(L)'
;MATWGSAFSTAFKIVIMSLVWGIIGLIMIVIGILMLGVPYYGASSPPFPGNIPTGLTDITSILIGGILVLVGYIILILGTLASFLKYSAEYYVREFKREVTYPPLSTTPY
;
A
#
# COMPACT_ATOMS: atom_id res chain seq x y z
N MET A 1 7.35 -30.34 -0.39
CA MET A 1 6.61 -30.07 0.85
C MET A 1 6.77 -28.60 1.17
N ALA A 2 5.74 -27.81 0.90
CA ALA A 2 5.65 -26.43 1.38
C ALA A 2 5.84 -26.45 2.90
N THR A 3 7.03 -26.07 3.36
CA THR A 3 7.26 -25.93 4.79
C THR A 3 6.52 -24.67 5.23
N TRP A 4 5.75 -24.78 6.31
CA TRP A 4 4.98 -23.68 6.88
C TRP A 4 5.80 -22.38 7.00
N GLY A 5 7.10 -22.48 7.28
CA GLY A 5 8.01 -21.33 7.33
C GLY A 5 8.27 -20.62 6.00
N SER A 6 8.29 -21.33 4.86
CA SER A 6 8.50 -20.73 3.54
C SER A 6 7.28 -19.91 3.09
N ALA A 7 6.08 -20.45 3.32
CA ALA A 7 4.82 -19.76 3.07
C ALA A 7 4.68 -18.53 3.97
N PHE A 8 5.03 -18.63 5.25
CA PHE A 8 5.00 -17.51 6.19
C PHE A 8 5.99 -16.40 5.82
N SER A 9 7.21 -16.74 5.40
CA SER A 9 8.21 -15.77 4.93
C SER A 9 7.71 -15.00 3.70
N THR A 10 7.01 -15.66 2.79
CA THR A 10 6.44 -15.03 1.61
C THR A 10 5.26 -14.12 1.97
N ALA A 11 4.36 -14.57 2.83
CA ALA A 11 3.26 -13.76 3.36
C ALA A 11 3.78 -12.52 4.10
N PHE A 12 4.84 -12.66 4.90
CA PHE A 12 5.46 -11.55 5.63
C PHE A 12 6.02 -10.48 4.69
N LYS A 13 6.63 -10.88 3.56
CA LYS A 13 7.09 -9.93 2.53
C LYS A 13 5.93 -9.16 1.89
N ILE A 14 4.80 -9.83 1.64
CA ILE A 14 3.58 -9.17 1.14
C ILE A 14 3.10 -8.12 2.15
N VAL A 15 3.07 -8.46 3.44
CA VAL A 15 2.65 -7.55 4.50
C VAL A 15 3.58 -6.34 4.61
N ILE A 16 4.90 -6.53 4.59
CA ILE A 16 5.85 -5.41 4.62
C ILE A 16 5.64 -4.49 3.42
N MET A 17 5.50 -5.06 2.21
CA MET A 17 5.38 -4.25 1.01
C MET A 17 4.03 -3.51 0.97
N SER A 18 2.96 -4.16 1.42
CA SER A 18 1.66 -3.54 1.69
C SER A 18 1.79 -2.37 2.66
N LEU A 19 2.58 -2.52 3.72
CA LEU A 19 2.80 -1.47 4.73
C LEU A 19 3.59 -0.28 4.15
N VAL A 20 4.55 -0.52 3.26
CA VAL A 20 5.27 0.55 2.53
C VAL A 20 4.31 1.34 1.64
N TRP A 21 3.49 0.67 0.83
CA TRP A 21 2.45 1.35 0.04
C TRP A 21 1.42 2.05 0.92
N GLY A 22 1.08 1.43 2.06
CA GLY A 22 0.30 1.97 3.16
C GLY A 22 0.76 3.35 3.61
N ILE A 23 2.05 3.45 3.96
CA ILE A 23 2.67 4.69 4.43
C ILE A 23 2.68 5.74 3.31
N ILE A 24 3.07 5.37 2.09
CA ILE A 24 3.15 6.29 0.96
C ILE A 24 1.77 6.88 0.64
N GLY A 25 0.76 6.02 0.53
CA GLY A 25 -0.60 6.44 0.25
C GLY A 25 -1.21 7.26 1.39
N LEU A 26 -0.94 6.90 2.64
CA LEU A 26 -1.40 7.66 3.81
C LEU A 26 -0.78 9.07 3.84
N ILE A 27 0.52 9.20 3.56
CA ILE A 27 1.18 10.51 3.45
C ILE A 27 0.51 11.36 2.37
N MET A 28 0.25 10.79 1.18
CA MET A 28 -0.45 11.52 0.12
C MET A 28 -1.86 11.96 0.53
N ILE A 29 -2.63 11.10 1.20
CA ILE A 29 -3.97 11.43 1.68
C ILE A 29 -3.91 12.55 2.72
N VAL A 30 -2.97 12.48 3.68
CA VAL A 30 -2.81 13.53 4.69
C VAL A 30 -2.46 14.86 4.05
N ILE A 31 -1.52 14.90 3.11
CA ILE A 31 -1.17 16.12 2.37
C ILE A 31 -2.39 16.67 1.62
N GLY A 32 -3.16 15.79 0.97
CA GLY A 32 -4.35 16.17 0.23
C GLY A 32 -5.43 16.76 1.13
N ILE A 33 -5.66 16.16 2.31
CA ILE A 33 -6.61 16.68 3.32
C ILE A 33 -6.16 18.04 3.87
N LEU A 34 -4.86 18.22 4.12
CA LEU A 34 -4.32 19.51 4.56
C LEU A 34 -4.53 20.60 3.49
N MET A 35 -4.42 20.25 2.20
CA MET A 35 -4.71 21.16 1.09
C MET A 35 -6.20 21.47 0.91
N LEU A 36 -7.10 20.57 1.32
CA LEU A 36 -8.55 20.79 1.31
C LEU A 36 -9.02 21.83 2.33
N GLY A 37 -8.13 22.30 3.24
CA GLY A 37 -8.46 23.30 4.24
C GLY A 37 -9.40 22.80 5.33
N VAL A 38 -9.52 21.48 5.52
CA VAL A 38 -10.30 20.90 6.61
C VAL A 38 -9.64 21.31 7.92
N PRO A 39 -10.35 22.03 8.82
CA PRO A 39 -9.78 22.39 10.11
C PRO A 39 -9.46 21.10 10.87
N TYR A 40 -8.17 20.85 11.10
CA TYR A 40 -7.71 19.76 11.94
C TYR A 40 -8.22 20.04 13.36
N TYR A 41 -9.23 19.30 13.81
CA TYR A 41 -9.86 19.45 15.14
C TYR A 41 -8.93 19.24 16.35
N GLY A 42 -7.61 19.07 16.14
CA GLY A 42 -6.60 18.91 17.19
C GLY A 42 -5.39 19.84 17.08
N ALA A 43 -5.31 20.72 16.08
CA ALA A 43 -4.24 21.70 15.97
C ALA A 43 -4.82 23.10 16.15
N SER A 44 -5.00 23.52 17.40
CA SER A 44 -5.13 24.92 17.77
C SER A 44 -3.81 25.65 17.49
N SER A 45 -3.50 25.90 16.21
CA SER A 45 -2.44 26.84 15.86
C SER A 45 -2.86 28.23 16.34
N PRO A 46 -2.05 28.94 17.14
CA PRO A 46 -2.34 30.32 17.51
C PRO A 46 -2.43 31.15 16.22
N PRO A 47 -3.36 32.12 16.14
CA PRO A 47 -3.51 32.94 14.95
C PRO A 47 -2.27 33.83 14.82
N PHE A 48 -1.35 33.44 13.96
CA PHE A 48 -0.28 34.35 13.52
C PHE A 48 -0.96 35.54 12.81
N PRO A 49 -0.68 36.79 13.24
CA PRO A 49 -1.29 37.97 12.63
C PRO A 49 -0.69 38.16 11.25
N GLY A 50 -1.44 37.76 10.22
CA GLY A 50 -1.00 37.81 8.83
C GLY A 50 -1.66 36.77 7.93
N ASN A 51 -2.19 35.68 8.51
CA ASN A 51 -3.07 34.77 7.77
C ASN A 51 -4.47 35.39 7.70
N ILE A 52 -4.70 36.14 6.63
CA ILE A 52 -6.04 36.49 6.18
C ILE A 52 -6.77 35.14 6.04
N PRO A 53 -7.86 34.87 6.77
CA PRO A 53 -8.68 33.72 6.47
C PRO A 53 -9.31 34.03 5.12
N THR A 54 -8.71 33.55 4.04
CA THR A 54 -9.41 33.42 2.77
C THR A 54 -10.51 32.41 3.02
N GLY A 55 -11.65 32.90 3.53
CA GLY A 55 -12.90 32.17 3.73
C GLY A 55 -13.49 31.61 2.43
N LEU A 56 -12.74 31.69 1.34
CA LEU A 56 -12.84 30.87 0.16
C LEU A 56 -11.51 30.11 0.06
N THR A 57 -11.50 28.86 0.50
CA THR A 57 -10.53 27.89 0.02
C THR A 57 -10.54 27.98 -1.51
N ASP A 58 -9.43 28.41 -2.11
CA ASP A 58 -9.31 28.50 -3.56
C ASP A 58 -9.84 27.20 -4.18
N ILE A 59 -10.80 27.30 -5.10
CA ILE A 59 -11.39 26.13 -5.79
C ILE A 59 -10.27 25.23 -6.33
N THR A 60 -9.17 25.85 -6.76
CA THR A 60 -7.93 25.20 -7.17
C THR A 60 -7.32 24.31 -6.07
N SER A 61 -7.21 24.78 -4.83
CA SER A 61 -6.68 24.00 -3.70
C SER A 61 -7.60 22.86 -3.31
N ILE A 62 -8.92 23.06 -3.37
CA ILE A 62 -9.90 21.98 -3.17
C ILE A 62 -9.74 20.90 -4.24
N LEU A 63 -9.65 21.32 -5.51
CA LEU A 63 -9.54 20.40 -6.64
C LEU A 63 -8.23 19.61 -6.59
N ILE A 64 -7.11 20.28 -6.34
CA ILE A 64 -5.78 19.65 -6.23
C ILE A 64 -5.72 18.73 -5.01
N GLY A 65 -6.20 19.17 -3.86
CA GLY A 65 -6.24 18.35 -2.64
C GLY A 65 -7.11 17.11 -2.82
N GLY A 66 -8.28 17.25 -3.43
CA GLY A 66 -9.19 16.15 -3.73
C GLY A 66 -8.59 15.13 -4.70
N ILE A 67 -7.92 15.59 -5.76
CA ILE A 67 -7.21 14.71 -6.69
C ILE A 67 -6.07 13.98 -5.97
N LEU A 68 -5.31 14.67 -5.12
CA LEU A 68 -4.19 14.07 -4.39
C LEU A 68 -4.67 12.96 -3.44
N VAL A 69 -5.77 13.17 -2.72
CA VAL A 69 -6.41 12.15 -1.88
C VAL A 69 -6.83 10.94 -2.71
N LEU A 70 -7.48 11.18 -3.86
CA LEU A 70 -7.98 10.13 -4.74
C LEU A 70 -6.82 9.30 -5.32
N VAL A 71 -5.74 9.95 -5.75
CA VAL A 71 -4.53 9.28 -6.24
C VAL A 71 -3.85 8.50 -5.10
N GLY A 72 -3.76 9.06 -3.89
CA GLY A 72 -3.22 8.34 -2.73
C GLY A 72 -4.01 7.06 -2.44
N TYR A 73 -5.34 7.11 -2.56
CA TYR A 73 -6.20 5.94 -2.39
C TYR A 73 -6.02 4.89 -3.49
N ILE A 74 -5.88 5.33 -4.74
CA ILE A 74 -5.58 4.44 -5.87
C ILE A 74 -4.23 3.74 -5.65
N ILE A 75 -3.21 4.47 -5.21
CA ILE A 75 -1.88 3.91 -4.93
C ILE A 75 -1.94 2.89 -3.80
N LEU A 76 -2.75 3.11 -2.76
CA LEU A 76 -2.96 2.11 -1.70
C LEU A 76 -3.52 0.80 -2.27
N ILE A 77 -4.62 0.89 -3.03
CA ILE A 77 -5.29 -0.30 -3.57
C ILE A 77 -4.39 -1.01 -4.59
N LEU A 78 -3.84 -0.27 -5.56
CA LEU A 78 -3.00 -0.85 -6.61
C LEU A 78 -1.66 -1.35 -6.06
N GLY A 79 -1.04 -0.63 -5.13
CA GLY A 79 0.24 -1.02 -4.53
C GLY A 79 0.13 -2.29 -3.69
N THR A 80 -0.95 -2.41 -2.91
CA THR A 80 -1.24 -3.62 -2.14
C THR A 80 -1.58 -4.80 -3.07
N LEU A 81 -2.41 -4.58 -4.09
CA LEU A 81 -2.76 -5.62 -5.07
C LEU A 81 -1.55 -6.10 -5.88
N ALA A 82 -0.71 -5.18 -6.35
CA ALA A 82 0.51 -5.50 -7.09
C ALA A 82 1.49 -6.30 -6.23
N SER A 83 1.66 -5.92 -4.96
CA SER A 83 2.48 -6.66 -4.01
C SER A 83 1.95 -8.08 -3.79
N PHE A 84 0.63 -8.22 -3.62
CA PHE A 84 -0.02 -9.51 -3.47
C PHE A 84 0.17 -10.42 -4.70
N LEU A 85 -0.08 -9.90 -5.91
CA LEU A 85 0.06 -10.65 -7.15
C LEU A 85 1.51 -11.07 -7.41
N LYS A 86 2.47 -10.16 -7.19
CA LYS A 86 3.90 -10.46 -7.42
C LYS A 86 4.39 -11.62 -6.56
N TYR A 87 4.19 -11.53 -5.25
CA TYR A 87 4.75 -12.53 -4.33
C TYR A 87 3.97 -13.84 -4.37
N SER A 88 2.66 -13.81 -4.65
CA SER A 88 1.89 -15.04 -4.88
C SER A 88 2.37 -15.77 -6.14
N ALA A 89 2.54 -15.06 -7.26
CA ALA A 89 3.07 -15.65 -8.49
C ALA A 89 4.48 -16.24 -8.30
N GLU A 90 5.37 -15.51 -7.62
CA GLU A 90 6.72 -16.02 -7.30
C GLU A 90 6.71 -17.27 -6.41
N TYR A 91 5.69 -17.43 -5.56
CA TYR A 91 5.52 -18.62 -4.73
C TYR A 91 5.06 -19.81 -5.57
N TYR A 92 4.02 -19.63 -6.39
CA TYR A 92 3.50 -20.70 -7.27
C TYR A 92 4.57 -21.22 -8.23
N VAL A 93 5.30 -20.31 -8.88
CA VAL A 93 6.38 -20.69 -9.81
C VAL A 93 7.48 -21.48 -9.08
N ARG A 94 7.81 -21.12 -7.84
CA ARG A 94 8.79 -21.85 -7.03
C ARG A 94 8.33 -23.27 -6.68
N GLU A 95 7.07 -23.44 -6.29
CA GLU A 95 6.56 -24.77 -5.95
C GLU A 95 6.44 -25.67 -7.19
N PHE A 96 5.94 -25.14 -8.32
CA PHE A 96 5.93 -25.87 -9.59
C PHE A 96 7.33 -26.28 -10.06
N LYS A 97 8.31 -25.37 -9.99
CA LYS A 97 9.69 -25.70 -10.39
C LYS A 97 10.31 -26.76 -9.47
N ARG A 98 9.94 -26.78 -8.19
CA ARG A 98 10.40 -27.77 -7.22
C ARG A 98 9.85 -29.16 -7.50
N GLU A 99 8.56 -29.26 -7.86
CA GLU A 99 7.93 -30.52 -8.24
C GLU A 99 8.49 -31.10 -9.55
N VAL A 100 8.77 -30.25 -10.55
CA VAL A 100 9.34 -30.69 -11.83
C VAL A 100 10.81 -31.14 -11.70
N THR A 101 11.59 -30.51 -10.82
CA THR A 101 13.03 -30.82 -10.67
C THR A 101 13.28 -32.03 -9.76
N TYR A 102 12.38 -32.31 -8.82
CA TYR A 102 12.46 -33.48 -7.95
C TYR A 102 11.18 -34.32 -8.08
N PRO A 103 11.01 -35.08 -9.18
CA PRO A 103 9.93 -36.04 -9.25
C PRO A 103 10.06 -37.03 -8.08
N PRO A 104 8.96 -37.43 -7.43
CA PRO A 104 9.01 -38.45 -6.38
C PRO A 104 9.63 -39.72 -6.96
N LEU A 105 10.63 -40.28 -6.27
CA LEU A 105 11.23 -41.57 -6.62
C LEU A 105 10.09 -42.58 -6.80
N SER A 106 10.04 -43.22 -7.97
CA SER A 106 9.08 -44.28 -8.28
C SER A 106 9.25 -45.40 -7.25
N THR A 107 8.35 -45.47 -6.28
CA THR A 107 8.23 -46.63 -5.39
C THR A 107 7.56 -47.74 -6.19
N THR A 108 8.29 -48.39 -7.09
CA THR A 108 7.89 -49.67 -7.67
C THR A 108 8.32 -50.77 -6.70
N PRO A 109 7.41 -51.46 -6.02
CA PRO A 109 7.74 -52.70 -5.34
C PRO A 109 7.87 -53.78 -6.42
N TYR A 110 9.09 -54.29 -6.61
CA TYR A 110 9.31 -55.60 -7.23
C TYR A 110 9.18 -56.68 -6.18
#